data_AF-A0A441V9G8-F1
#
_entry.id   AF-A0A441V9G8-F1
#
_cell.length_a   1.000
_cell.length_b   1.000
_cell.length_c   1.000
_cell.angle_alpha   90.00
_cell.angle_beta   90.00
_cell.angle_gamma   90.00
#
_symmetry.space_group_name_H-M   'P 1'
#
loop_
_entity.id
_entity.type
_entity.pdbx_description
1 polymer ?
#
loop_
_entity_poly.entity_id
_entity_poly.type
_entity_poly.pdbx_seq_one_letter_code
_entity_poly.pdbx_strand_id
1 'polypeptide(L)' 'RVVSKGAGLRLPSSAREAEIADAVTRLLQEPCYRDAARRLGGAMKDEIAASGLVDELEAMVANRRVV' A
#
# COMPACT_ATOMS: atom_id res chain seq x y z
N ARG A 1 -1.52 6.40 4.38
CA ARG A 1 -0.79 5.11 4.37
C ARG A 1 0.56 5.21 3.67
N VAL A 2 0.64 5.65 2.40
CA VAL A 2 1.92 5.77 1.66
C VAL A 2 2.89 6.79 2.31
N VAL A 3 2.50 8.07 2.36
CA VAL A 3 3.34 9.15 2.94
C VAL A 3 3.65 8.91 4.42
N SER A 4 2.64 8.51 5.20
CA SER A 4 2.81 8.19 6.63
C SER A 4 3.78 7.03 6.92
N LYS A 5 4.10 6.21 5.90
CA LYS A 5 5.08 5.11 6.00
C LYS A 5 6.40 5.46 5.32
N GLY A 6 6.58 6.70 4.86
CA GLY A 6 7.75 7.16 4.12
C GLY A 6 7.88 6.57 2.73
N ALA A 7 6.83 5.94 2.19
CA ALA A 7 6.87 5.24 0.91
C ALA A 7 6.58 6.16 -0.30
N GLY A 8 6.46 7.47 -0.09
CA GLY A 8 6.24 8.42 -1.16
C GLY A 8 6.02 9.85 -0.66
N LEU A 9 5.86 10.76 -1.62
CA LEU A 9 5.64 12.18 -1.42
C LEU A 9 4.19 12.55 -1.74
N ARG A 10 3.69 13.61 -1.12
CA ARG A 10 2.40 14.22 -1.48
C ARG A 10 2.62 15.68 -1.79
N LEU A 11 2.11 16.09 -2.94
CA LEU A 11 2.06 17.47 -3.38
C LEU A 11 0.64 18.02 -3.26
N PRO A 12 0.47 19.33 -3.05
CA PRO A 12 -0.83 19.98 -3.17
C PRO A 12 -1.35 19.89 -4.61
N SER A 13 -2.67 19.97 -4.80
CA SER A 13 -3.28 19.95 -6.14
C SER A 13 -2.91 21.16 -7.00
N SER A 14 -2.40 22.22 -6.37
CA SER A 14 -1.90 23.45 -7.02
C SER A 14 -0.41 23.39 -7.35
N ALA A 15 0.26 22.27 -7.14
CA ALA A 15 1.69 22.14 -7.42
C ALA A 15 1.98 22.41 -8.89
N ARG A 16 3.01 23.21 -9.14
CA ARG A 16 3.47 23.54 -10.48
C ARG A 16 4.35 22.42 -11.02
N GLU A 17 4.51 22.41 -12.34
CA GLU A 17 5.30 21.40 -13.05
C GLU A 17 6.71 21.21 -12.47
N ALA A 18 7.42 22.31 -12.17
CA ALA A 18 8.76 22.26 -11.57
C ALA A 18 8.79 21.56 -10.20
N GLU A 19 7.72 21.71 -9.40
CA GLU A 19 7.61 21.08 -8.07
C GLU A 19 7.32 19.58 -8.20
N ILE A 20 6.58 19.18 -9.24
CA ILE A 20 6.36 17.77 -9.58
C ILE A 20 7.67 17.13 -10.04
N ALA A 21 8.41 17.80 -10.92
CA ALA A 21 9.70 17.31 -11.42
C ALA A 21 10.74 17.13 -10.29
N ASP A 22 10.81 18.07 -9.36
CA ASP A 22 11.66 17.95 -8.17
C ASP A 22 11.24 16.76 -7.29
N ALA A 23 9.94 16.63 -7.00
CA ALA A 23 9.43 15.53 -6.20
C ALA A 23 9.69 14.16 -6.84
N VAL A 24 9.55 14.03 -8.17
CA VAL A 24 9.88 12.79 -8.89
C VAL A 24 11.37 12.50 -8.81
N THR A 25 12.22 13.49 -9.01
CA THR A 25 13.68 13.35 -8.88
C THR A 25 14.04 12.82 -7.50
N ARG A 26 13.51 13.43 -6.45
CA ARG A 26 13.73 13.00 -5.06
C ARG A 26 13.22 11.59 -4.79
N LEU A 27 12.01 11.27 -5.26
CA LEU A 27 11.41 9.95 -5.10
C LEU A 27 12.27 8.82 -5.70
N LEU A 28 12.94 9.11 -6.83
CA LEU A 28 13.77 8.16 -7.54
C LEU A 28 15.21 8.09 -7.01
N GLN A 29 15.78 9.22 -6.59
CA GLN A 29 17.18 9.32 -6.19
C GLN A 29 17.39 9.00 -4.70
N GLU A 30 16.45 9.36 -3.82
CA GLU A 30 16.55 9.06 -2.40
C GLU A 30 16.14 7.60 -2.14
N PRO A 31 17.05 6.70 -1.70
CA PRO A 31 16.76 5.28 -1.57
C PRO A 31 15.72 4.95 -0.48
N CYS A 32 15.54 5.85 0.47
CA CYS A 32 14.61 5.67 1.60
C CYS A 32 13.16 5.42 1.15
N TYR A 33 12.70 6.06 0.07
CA TYR A 33 11.35 5.87 -0.46
C TYR A 33 11.16 4.46 -1.00
N ARG A 34 12.12 3.96 -1.77
CA ARG A 34 12.10 2.58 -2.31
C ARG A 34 12.12 1.55 -1.18
N ASP A 35 12.96 1.76 -0.17
CA ASP A 35 13.08 0.82 0.94
C ASP A 35 11.82 0.82 1.82
N ALA A 36 11.19 1.98 2.02
CA ALA A 36 9.89 2.08 2.67
C ALA A 36 8.77 1.43 1.83
N ALA A 37 8.75 1.65 0.52
CA ALA A 37 7.78 1.03 -0.38
C ALA A 37 7.90 -0.50 -0.40
N ARG A 38 9.13 -1.03 -0.43
CA ARG A 38 9.38 -2.47 -0.35
C ARG A 38 8.86 -3.06 0.96
N ARG A 39 9.11 -2.41 2.09
CA ARG A 39 8.58 -2.83 3.40
C ARG A 39 7.06 -2.80 3.44
N LEU A 40 6.44 -1.73 2.92
CA LEU A 40 4.99 -1.60 2.87
C LEU A 40 4.35 -2.70 2.01
N GLY A 41 4.91 -2.96 0.83
CA GLY A 41 4.45 -4.02 -0.06
C GLY A 41 4.62 -5.42 0.54
N GLY A 42 5.75 -5.67 1.23
CA GLY A 42 5.97 -6.91 1.97
C GLY A 42 4.90 -7.13 3.04
N ALA A 43 4.64 -6.13 3.88
CA ALA A 43 3.61 -6.21 4.92
C ALA A 43 2.20 -6.47 4.32
N MET A 44 1.86 -5.83 3.20
CA MET A 44 0.60 -6.10 2.50
C MET A 44 0.52 -7.53 1.97
N LYS A 45 1.62 -8.05 1.42
CA LYS A 45 1.67 -9.43 0.93
C LYS A 45 1.51 -10.42 2.08
N ASP A 46 2.17 -10.19 3.20
CA ASP A 46 2.09 -11.06 4.38
C ASP A 46 0.69 -11.02 4.99
N GLU A 47 0.06 -9.83 5.05
CA GLU A 47 -1.34 -9.65 5.48
C GLU A 47 -2.30 -10.45 4.60
N ILE A 48 -2.15 -10.38 3.27
CA ILE A 48 -2.96 -11.15 2.32
C ILE A 48 -2.72 -12.66 2.47
N ALA A 49 -1.47 -13.07 2.65
CA ALA A 49 -1.13 -14.49 2.80
C ALA A 49 -1.64 -15.10 4.12
N ALA A 50 -1.70 -14.29 5.18
CA ALA A 50 -2.28 -14.67 6.47
C ALA A 50 -3.81 -14.52 6.50
N SER A 51 -4.42 -13.98 5.43
CA SER A 51 -5.86 -13.73 5.37
C SER A 51 -6.62 -15.03 5.15
N GLY A 52 -7.32 -15.51 6.18
CA GLY A 52 -8.29 -16.59 6.09
C GLY A 52 -9.66 -16.16 5.57
N LEU A 53 -9.79 -14.93 5.03
CA LEU A 53 -11.08 -14.34 4.66
C LEU A 53 -11.90 -15.20 3.70
N VAL A 54 -11.25 -15.89 2.75
CA VAL A 54 -11.95 -16.81 1.83
C VAL A 54 -12.48 -18.00 2.61
N ASP A 55 -11.65 -18.64 3.43
CA ASP A 55 -12.03 -19.77 4.27
C ASP A 55 -13.17 -19.39 5.25
N GLU A 56 -13.11 -18.20 5.83
CA GLU A 56 -14.14 -17.64 6.71
C GLU A 56 -15.48 -17.45 5.97
N LEU A 57 -15.44 -16.86 4.76
CA LEU A 57 -16.63 -16.68 3.93
C LEU A 57 -17.24 -18.02 3.49
N GLU A 58 -16.41 -18.98 3.12
CA GLU A 58 -16.84 -20.34 2.77
C GLU A 58 -17.49 -21.05 3.96
N ALA A 59 -16.91 -20.94 5.16
CA ALA A 59 -17.48 -21.48 6.39
C ALA A 59 -18.84 -20.84 6.74
N MET A 60 -18.98 -19.52 6.55
CA MET A 60 -20.24 -18.81 6.76
C MET A 60 -21.34 -19.30 5.80
N VAL A 61 -21.01 -19.54 4.54
CA VAL A 61 -21.95 -20.06 3.53
C VAL A 61 -22.30 -21.53 3.81
N ALA A 62 -21.32 -22.36 4.16
CA ALA A 62 -21.54 -23.76 4.52
C ALA A 62 -22.48 -23.90 5.72
N ASN A 63 -22.32 -23.04 6.74
CA ASN A 63 -23.19 -22.99 7.90
C ASN A 63 -24.59 -22.41 7.60
N ARG A 64 -24.80 -21.76 6.45
CA ARG A 64 -26.10 -21.21 6.03
C ARG A 64 -27.01 -22.23 5.33
N ARG A 65 -26.50 -23.41 4.99
CA ARG A 65 -27.20 -24.42 4.18
C ARG A 65 -28.12 -25.36 4.97
N VAL A 66 -28.41 -25.05 6.25
CA VAL A 66 -29.33 -25.78 7.11
C VAL A 66 -30.47 -24.87 7.54
N VAL A 67 -31.43 -24.63 6.65
CA VAL A 67 -32.84 -24.29 6.96
C VAL A 67 -33.71 -24.97 5.91
#